data_AF-A0A5B8VH83-F1
#
_entry.id   AF-A0A5B8VH83-F1
#
_cell.length_a   1.000
_cell.length_b   1.000
_cell.length_c   1.000
_cell.angle_alpha   90.00
_cell.angle_beta   90.00
_cell.angle_gamma   90.00
#
_symmetry.space_group_name_H-M   'P 1'
#
loop_
_entity.id
_entity.type
_entity.pdbx_description
1 polymer ?
#
loop_
_entity_poly.entity_id
_entity_poly.type
_entity_poly.pdbx_seq_one_letter_code
_entity_poly.pdbx_strand_id
1 'polypeptide(L)'
;MKKTFTLLSLAMISFVLIFAACSKSDGPVSDDGTDTTSDSSWKFGAYTYARGGSSQDDNAGGNDPGDFVALTVSTSGDGGDYGAFSGSALVFTFPNYLGAGKYTLTDNLDLVTNKGSMLMEVNCTIGTAVNTGAVQYTTNKVNGGSATLTIDAKGKYHISIDNAVILTKNVEVGGGITGAAETYALTVKDAY
;
A
#
# COMPACT_ATOMS: atom_id res chain seq x y z
N MET A 1 -50.23 -43.84 -18.24
CA MET A 1 -51.05 -42.60 -18.27
C MET A 1 -50.05 -41.45 -18.37
N LYS A 2 -49.95 -40.60 -19.42
CA LYS A 2 -50.95 -39.66 -20.00
C LYS A 2 -51.56 -38.78 -18.88
N LYS A 3 -51.46 -37.43 -18.86
CA LYS A 3 -51.20 -36.44 -19.92
C LYS A 3 -50.42 -35.19 -19.42
N THR A 4 -49.97 -34.38 -20.37
CA THR A 4 -49.43 -33.01 -20.24
C THR A 4 -50.51 -31.93 -20.03
N PHE A 5 -50.12 -30.84 -19.35
CA PHE A 5 -50.65 -29.46 -19.43
C PHE A 5 -49.49 -28.49 -19.04
N THR A 6 -49.11 -27.36 -19.66
CA THR A 6 -49.42 -26.65 -20.94
C THR A 6 -50.16 -25.30 -20.78
N LEU A 7 -49.49 -24.20 -21.23
CA LEU A 7 -49.94 -22.79 -21.42
C LEU A 7 -50.13 -21.89 -20.16
N LEU A 8 -50.09 -20.54 -20.20
CA LEU A 8 -49.45 -19.52 -21.06
C LEU A 8 -49.85 -18.10 -20.56
N SER A 9 -48.90 -17.25 -20.12
CA SER A 9 -49.00 -15.77 -19.93
C SER A 9 -47.57 -15.25 -19.67
N LEU A 10 -46.91 -14.34 -20.39
CA LEU A 10 -47.25 -13.24 -21.33
C LEU A 10 -47.74 -11.91 -20.71
N ALA A 11 -46.79 -11.15 -20.15
CA ALA A 11 -46.73 -9.67 -20.06
C ALA A 11 -45.32 -9.32 -19.51
N MET A 12 -44.36 -8.73 -20.24
CA MET A 12 -44.31 -7.36 -20.77
C MET A 12 -44.77 -6.26 -19.80
N ILE A 13 -43.81 -5.69 -19.06
CA ILE A 13 -43.65 -4.29 -18.63
C ILE A 13 -42.12 -4.15 -18.46
N SER A 14 -41.37 -3.57 -19.39
CA SER A 14 -41.31 -2.17 -19.81
C SER A 14 -40.68 -1.23 -18.77
N PHE A 15 -39.35 -1.27 -18.72
CA PHE A 15 -38.44 -0.11 -18.79
C PHE A 15 -38.90 1.20 -18.11
N VAL A 16 -38.29 1.53 -16.97
CA VAL A 16 -38.13 2.92 -16.52
C VAL A 16 -36.66 3.13 -16.13
N LEU A 17 -35.90 3.75 -17.02
CA LEU A 17 -34.60 4.33 -16.68
C LEU A 17 -34.85 5.63 -15.90
N ILE A 18 -34.38 5.71 -14.66
CA ILE A 18 -34.28 6.98 -13.95
C ILE A 18 -32.85 7.49 -14.11
N PHE A 19 -32.64 8.34 -15.11
CA PHE A 19 -31.49 9.24 -15.12
C PHE A 19 -31.75 10.36 -14.11
N ALA A 20 -31.02 10.35 -12.99
CA ALA A 20 -30.95 11.48 -12.08
C ALA A 20 -29.61 12.21 -12.31
N ALA A 21 -29.67 13.40 -12.92
CA ALA A 21 -28.51 14.25 -13.16
C ALA A 21 -28.87 15.74 -13.04
N CYS A 22 -27.98 16.50 -12.37
CA CYS A 22 -27.95 17.97 -12.27
C CYS A 22 -29.12 18.62 -11.49
N SER A 23 -28.97 19.72 -10.73
CA SER A 23 -27.84 20.61 -10.35
C SER A 23 -28.27 21.35 -9.04
N LYS A 24 -27.49 22.06 -8.23
CA LYS A 24 -26.44 23.09 -8.39
C LYS A 24 -25.69 23.18 -7.04
N SER A 25 -24.36 23.14 -7.00
CA SER A 25 -23.46 24.30 -6.90
C SER A 25 -23.65 25.21 -5.67
N ASP A 26 -23.02 24.84 -4.56
CA ASP A 26 -22.33 25.78 -3.66
C ASP A 26 -20.94 25.19 -3.35
N GLY A 27 -19.89 25.88 -3.78
CA GLY A 27 -18.52 25.63 -3.37
C GLY A 27 -17.98 26.83 -2.58
N PRO A 28 -16.72 26.82 -2.10
CA PRO A 28 -15.67 25.85 -2.45
C PRO A 28 -15.01 25.16 -1.24
N VAL A 29 -14.74 23.87 -1.37
CA VAL A 29 -13.35 23.39 -1.40
C VAL A 29 -13.27 22.33 -2.51
N SER A 30 -13.13 22.79 -3.75
CA SER A 30 -12.32 22.02 -4.68
C SER A 30 -10.91 22.02 -4.10
N ASP A 31 -10.41 20.85 -3.72
CA ASP A 31 -8.97 20.66 -3.51
C ASP A 31 -8.32 20.79 -4.90
N ASP A 32 -8.11 22.05 -5.32
CA ASP A 32 -7.27 22.42 -6.47
C ASP A 32 -5.79 22.31 -6.07
N GLY A 33 -5.46 21.21 -5.38
CA GLY A 33 -4.26 20.51 -5.70
C GLY A 33 -4.42 19.98 -7.11
N THR A 34 -3.70 20.59 -8.05
CA THR A 34 -3.01 19.81 -9.07
C THR A 34 -2.05 18.86 -8.35
N ASP A 35 -2.59 17.79 -7.76
CA ASP A 35 -1.81 16.75 -7.09
C ASP A 35 -1.09 15.96 -8.18
N THR A 36 0.06 16.52 -8.58
CA THR A 36 0.95 15.92 -9.55
C THR A 36 1.33 14.54 -9.04
N THR A 37 0.91 13.51 -9.77
CA THR A 37 1.06 12.09 -9.45
C THR A 37 2.53 11.64 -9.51
N SER A 38 3.40 12.25 -8.69
CA SER A 38 4.86 12.17 -8.79
C SER A 38 5.64 12.41 -7.50
N ASP A 39 5.00 12.85 -6.40
CA ASP A 39 5.76 13.09 -5.15
C ASP A 39 5.99 11.82 -4.33
N SER A 40 4.98 10.96 -4.19
CA SER A 40 5.14 9.66 -3.56
C SER A 40 5.62 8.59 -4.54
N SER A 41 6.82 8.05 -4.32
CA SER A 41 7.45 7.05 -5.19
C SER A 41 8.50 6.20 -4.45
N TRP A 42 8.79 5.01 -4.96
CA TRP A 42 9.86 4.17 -4.44
C TRP A 42 10.62 3.47 -5.55
N LYS A 43 11.86 3.06 -5.24
CA LYS A 43 12.68 2.25 -6.12
C LYS A 43 13.00 0.94 -5.44
N PHE A 44 12.86 -0.16 -6.16
CA PHE A 44 13.18 -1.50 -5.67
C PHE A 44 14.16 -2.16 -6.65
N GLY A 45 15.44 -2.16 -6.30
CA GLY A 45 16.51 -2.47 -7.25
C GLY A 45 16.49 -1.50 -8.44
N ALA A 46 16.22 -2.04 -9.64
CA ALA A 46 16.11 -1.26 -10.87
C ALA A 46 14.70 -0.71 -11.14
N TYR A 47 13.67 -1.29 -10.52
CA TYR A 47 12.26 -0.93 -10.76
C TYR A 47 11.90 0.37 -10.03
N THR A 48 11.08 1.21 -10.65
CA THR A 48 10.64 2.49 -10.06
C THR A 48 9.12 2.57 -10.09
N TYR A 49 8.53 2.80 -8.93
CA TYR A 49 7.11 2.71 -8.69
C TYR A 49 6.57 4.07 -8.23
N ALA A 50 5.41 4.47 -8.76
CA ALA A 50 4.67 5.64 -8.33
C ALA A 50 3.40 5.19 -7.57
N ARG A 51 3.06 5.92 -6.50
CA ARG A 51 1.84 5.70 -5.71
C ARG A 51 0.58 5.80 -6.58
N GLY A 52 -0.33 4.85 -6.40
CA GLY A 52 -1.69 4.86 -6.94
C GLY A 52 -2.75 5.05 -5.87
N GLY A 53 -2.52 4.47 -4.69
CA GLY A 53 -3.36 4.66 -3.52
C GLY A 53 -2.62 4.32 -2.24
N SER A 54 -3.20 4.72 -1.11
CA SER A 54 -2.70 4.35 0.21
C SER A 54 -3.84 4.18 1.21
N SER A 55 -3.53 3.52 2.31
CA SER A 55 -4.37 3.40 3.50
C SER A 55 -3.47 3.50 4.73
N GLN A 56 -3.88 4.31 5.69
CA GLN A 56 -3.24 4.47 6.99
C GLN A 56 -4.35 4.63 8.04
N ASP A 57 -4.10 4.17 9.25
CA ASP A 57 -5.05 4.35 10.35
C ASP A 57 -4.99 5.80 10.84
N ASP A 58 -5.99 6.59 10.46
CA ASP A 58 -6.17 8.01 10.80
C ASP A 58 -6.30 8.29 12.31
N ASN A 59 -6.29 7.24 13.15
CA ASN A 59 -6.67 7.33 14.54
C ASN A 59 -6.03 6.24 15.43
N ALA A 60 -4.71 6.05 15.32
CA ALA A 60 -3.94 5.30 16.32
C ALA A 60 -3.80 6.06 17.66
N GLY A 61 -4.89 6.68 18.14
CA GLY A 61 -4.94 7.57 19.31
C GLY A 61 -4.68 6.93 20.67
N GLY A 62 -4.13 5.72 20.69
CA GLY A 62 -3.56 5.11 21.88
C GLY A 62 -2.15 5.64 22.12
N ASN A 63 -1.91 6.14 23.34
CA ASN A 63 -0.58 6.50 23.83
C ASN A 63 0.15 5.29 24.45
N ASP A 64 -0.40 4.08 24.27
CA ASP A 64 0.11 2.89 24.92
C ASP A 64 1.26 2.28 24.11
N PRO A 65 2.32 1.77 24.76
CA PRO A 65 3.44 1.11 24.07
C PRO A 65 3.08 -0.11 23.22
N GLY A 66 1.83 -0.56 23.24
CA GLY A 66 1.34 -1.69 22.44
C GLY A 66 0.85 -1.31 21.04
N ASP A 67 0.64 -0.02 20.74
CA ASP A 67 -0.12 0.41 19.57
C ASP A 67 0.78 0.73 18.37
N PHE A 68 0.51 0.03 17.27
CA PHE A 68 1.21 0.16 16.00
C PHE A 68 0.30 0.71 14.91
N VAL A 69 0.86 1.54 14.03
CA VAL A 69 0.24 1.95 12.76
C VAL A 69 0.79 1.08 11.65
N ALA A 70 -0.08 0.69 10.71
CA ALA A 70 0.31 0.17 9.40
C ALA A 70 -0.03 1.20 8.31
N LEU A 71 0.99 1.83 7.70
CA LEU A 71 0.82 2.59 6.46
C LEU A 71 1.02 1.65 5.28
N THR A 72 0.00 1.46 4.45
CA THR A 72 0.07 0.69 3.21
C THR A 72 0.00 1.62 2.00
N VAL A 73 0.91 1.47 1.04
CA VAL A 73 0.95 2.24 -0.22
C VAL A 73 1.07 1.28 -1.40
N SER A 74 0.24 1.42 -2.43
CA SER A 74 0.23 0.57 -3.63
C SER A 74 0.56 1.37 -4.90
N THR A 75 1.03 0.67 -5.93
CA THR A 75 1.33 1.28 -7.25
C THR A 75 0.09 1.80 -7.96
N SER A 76 0.28 2.84 -8.78
CA SER A 76 -0.71 3.24 -9.79
C SER A 76 -0.68 2.28 -10.97
N GLY A 77 -1.83 1.65 -11.26
CA GLY A 77 -1.94 0.59 -12.26
C GLY A 77 -0.86 -0.48 -12.07
N ASP A 78 -0.21 -0.85 -13.17
CA ASP A 78 0.86 -1.86 -13.20
C ASP A 78 2.19 -1.37 -12.61
N GLY A 79 2.29 -0.10 -12.19
CA GLY A 79 3.53 0.48 -11.65
C GLY A 79 4.67 0.62 -12.66
N GLY A 80 4.44 0.26 -13.93
CA GLY A 80 5.42 0.18 -15.02
C GLY A 80 5.27 -1.12 -15.82
N ASP A 81 5.74 -1.13 -17.07
CA ASP A 81 5.83 -2.35 -17.87
C ASP A 81 7.12 -3.12 -17.52
N TYR A 82 7.03 -3.89 -16.43
CA TYR A 82 8.13 -4.67 -15.85
C TYR A 82 7.87 -6.18 -15.91
N GLY A 83 6.89 -6.61 -16.72
CA GLY A 83 6.45 -7.99 -16.82
C GLY A 83 6.04 -8.58 -15.47
N ALA A 84 6.69 -9.66 -15.04
CA ALA A 84 6.38 -10.31 -13.77
C ALA A 84 6.65 -9.44 -12.51
N PHE A 85 7.43 -8.36 -12.64
CA PHE A 85 7.69 -7.42 -11.55
C PHE A 85 6.68 -6.26 -11.49
N SER A 86 5.71 -6.20 -12.41
CA SER A 86 4.69 -5.16 -12.42
C SER A 86 3.76 -5.24 -11.19
N GLY A 87 3.44 -4.08 -10.65
CA GLY A 87 2.71 -3.89 -9.40
C GLY A 87 3.59 -4.07 -8.17
N SER A 88 3.50 -3.10 -7.26
CA SER A 88 4.16 -3.16 -5.94
C SER A 88 3.23 -2.63 -4.85
N ALA A 89 3.40 -3.16 -3.63
CA ALA A 89 2.82 -2.60 -2.42
C ALA A 89 3.86 -2.55 -1.30
N LEU A 90 3.97 -1.41 -0.63
CA LEU A 90 4.74 -1.23 0.60
C LEU A 90 3.79 -1.22 1.79
N VAL A 91 4.23 -1.84 2.90
CA VAL A 91 3.59 -1.74 4.22
C VAL A 91 4.66 -1.35 5.22
N PHE A 92 4.44 -0.27 5.96
CA PHE A 92 5.30 0.23 7.01
C PHE A 92 4.60 0.03 8.36
N THR A 93 5.25 -0.66 9.28
CA THR A 93 4.70 -0.91 10.63
C THR A 93 5.57 -0.23 11.68
N PHE A 94 5.01 0.65 12.51
CA PHE A 94 5.76 1.42 13.52
C PHE A 94 4.87 1.76 14.74
N PRO A 95 5.45 1.91 15.95
CA PRO A 95 4.71 2.32 17.14
C PRO A 95 4.24 3.77 17.03
N ASN A 96 2.94 4.05 17.16
CA ASN A 96 2.45 5.41 16.94
C ASN A 96 2.87 6.41 18.02
N TYR A 97 2.84 5.97 19.29
CA TYR A 97 3.00 6.82 20.46
C TYR A 97 4.38 7.51 20.56
N LEU A 98 5.36 7.10 19.74
CA LEU A 98 6.69 7.74 19.63
C LEU A 98 6.71 8.93 18.65
N GLY A 99 5.69 9.08 17.79
CA GLY A 99 5.52 10.23 16.91
C GLY A 99 6.54 10.36 15.78
N ALA A 100 6.62 11.54 15.18
CA ALA A 100 7.52 11.84 14.07
C ALA A 100 9.00 11.78 14.49
N GLY A 101 9.87 11.36 13.57
CA GLY A 101 11.31 11.33 13.76
C GLY A 101 11.99 10.24 12.94
N LYS A 102 13.21 9.85 13.36
CA LYS A 102 14.03 8.87 12.64
C LYS A 102 13.89 7.49 13.27
N TYR A 103 13.40 6.53 12.48
CA TYR A 103 13.18 5.15 12.86
C TYR A 103 14.29 4.26 12.31
N THR A 104 14.84 3.39 13.15
CA THR A 104 15.74 2.31 12.71
C THR A 104 14.90 1.20 12.10
N LEU A 105 15.30 0.72 10.92
CA LEU A 105 14.60 -0.38 10.26
C LEU A 105 14.98 -1.71 10.88
N THR A 106 14.00 -2.57 11.13
CA THR A 106 14.20 -3.85 11.83
C THR A 106 13.17 -4.91 11.37
N ASP A 107 13.21 -6.10 11.95
CA ASP A 107 12.20 -7.15 11.74
C ASP A 107 11.04 -7.07 12.75
N ASN A 108 9.89 -7.65 12.41
CA ASN A 108 8.71 -7.70 13.29
C ASN A 108 9.01 -8.18 14.71
N LEU A 109 9.89 -9.18 14.89
CA LEU A 109 10.19 -9.73 16.22
C LEU A 109 10.84 -8.67 17.12
N ASP A 110 11.82 -7.94 16.60
CA ASP A 110 12.49 -6.86 17.32
C ASP A 110 11.54 -5.66 17.55
N LEU A 111 10.71 -5.35 16.56
CA LEU A 111 9.67 -4.30 16.64
C LEU A 111 8.69 -4.55 17.79
N VAL A 112 8.12 -5.76 17.90
CA VAL A 112 7.15 -6.08 18.97
C VAL A 112 7.78 -6.34 20.33
N THR A 113 9.09 -6.65 20.38
CA THR A 113 9.82 -6.89 21.63
C THR A 113 10.33 -5.60 22.26
N ASN A 114 10.83 -4.65 21.46
CA ASN A 114 11.50 -3.44 21.94
C ASN A 114 10.62 -2.19 21.80
N LYS A 115 9.35 -2.32 22.20
CA LYS A 115 8.26 -1.32 22.03
C LYS A 115 8.68 0.13 22.31
N GLY A 116 9.51 0.35 23.33
CA GLY A 116 10.07 1.65 23.72
C GLY A 116 11.02 2.35 22.74
N SER A 117 11.30 1.75 21.58
CA SER A 117 12.32 2.22 20.62
C SER A 117 11.69 2.67 19.30
N MET A 118 12.27 3.70 18.67
CA MET A 118 11.87 4.14 17.33
C MET A 118 12.30 3.11 16.27
N LEU A 119 11.51 2.05 16.15
CA LEU A 119 11.71 0.91 15.26
C LEU A 119 10.59 0.84 14.23
N MET A 120 10.93 0.48 13.00
CA MET A 120 9.97 0.34 11.90
C MET A 120 10.28 -0.91 11.09
N GLU A 121 9.26 -1.71 10.80
CA GLU A 121 9.34 -2.76 9.79
C GLU A 121 8.90 -2.19 8.44
N VAL A 122 9.54 -2.62 7.35
CA VAL A 122 9.07 -2.37 5.98
C VAL A 122 8.93 -3.70 5.24
N ASN A 123 7.71 -3.96 4.77
CA ASN A 123 7.38 -5.10 3.93
C ASN A 123 7.08 -4.59 2.51
N CYS A 124 7.77 -5.10 1.50
CA CYS A 124 7.58 -4.76 0.09
C CYS A 124 7.13 -6.01 -0.67
N THR A 125 5.95 -5.97 -1.28
CA THR A 125 5.47 -7.02 -2.19
C THR A 125 5.62 -6.54 -3.63
N ILE A 126 6.13 -7.41 -4.51
CA ILE A 126 6.32 -7.16 -5.94
C ILE A 126 5.54 -8.21 -6.74
N GLY A 127 5.06 -7.85 -7.93
CA GLY A 127 4.23 -8.70 -8.80
C GLY A 127 2.73 -8.56 -8.54
N THR A 128 2.29 -7.48 -7.90
CA THR A 128 0.91 -7.35 -7.43
C THR A 128 -0.10 -7.03 -8.54
N ALA A 129 0.35 -6.65 -9.73
CA ALA A 129 -0.52 -6.33 -10.88
C ALA A 129 -0.70 -7.51 -11.85
N VAL A 130 0.00 -8.63 -11.63
CA VAL A 130 0.07 -9.76 -12.57
C VAL A 130 -0.25 -11.09 -11.88
N ASN A 131 -1.05 -11.92 -12.55
CA ASN A 131 -1.49 -13.22 -12.01
C ASN A 131 -0.42 -14.34 -12.12
N THR A 132 0.86 -13.99 -12.24
CA THR A 132 1.98 -14.93 -12.42
C THR A 132 2.63 -15.39 -11.11
N GLY A 133 2.25 -14.79 -9.98
CA GLY A 133 2.90 -14.96 -8.69
C GLY A 133 3.55 -13.67 -8.19
N ALA A 134 3.78 -13.58 -6.89
CA ALA A 134 4.28 -12.39 -6.22
C ALA A 134 5.32 -12.77 -5.16
N VAL A 135 6.19 -11.82 -4.79
CA VAL A 135 7.24 -12.05 -3.78
C VAL A 135 7.22 -10.92 -2.76
N GLN A 136 7.16 -11.29 -1.48
CA GLN A 136 7.32 -10.38 -0.36
C GLN A 136 8.78 -10.35 0.11
N TYR A 137 9.28 -9.15 0.31
CA TYR A 137 10.57 -8.82 0.87
C TYR A 137 10.39 -8.01 2.16
N THR A 138 11.24 -8.22 3.15
CA THR A 138 11.11 -7.55 4.46
C THR A 138 12.45 -6.95 4.90
N THR A 139 12.39 -5.98 5.80
CA THR A 139 13.56 -5.51 6.55
C THR A 139 14.09 -6.61 7.48
N ASN A 140 15.39 -6.55 7.80
CA ASN A 140 16.00 -7.39 8.83
C ASN A 140 16.87 -6.52 9.74
N LYS A 141 17.05 -6.96 10.99
CA LYS A 141 17.84 -6.23 12.00
C LYS A 141 19.31 -6.01 11.64
N VAL A 142 19.90 -6.86 10.79
CA VAL A 142 21.35 -6.84 10.49
C VAL A 142 21.70 -5.78 9.44
N ASN A 143 20.82 -5.57 8.46
CA ASN A 143 20.97 -4.59 7.37
C ASN A 143 20.10 -3.33 7.59
N GLY A 144 19.64 -3.12 8.83
CA GLY A 144 18.72 -2.06 9.23
C GLY A 144 19.30 -0.68 8.98
N GLY A 145 18.88 -0.06 7.87
CA GLY A 145 19.05 1.38 7.66
C GLY A 145 18.04 2.17 8.49
N SER A 146 17.60 3.31 7.97
CA SER A 146 16.66 4.16 8.69
C SER A 146 15.62 4.79 7.76
N ALA A 147 14.39 4.87 8.25
CA ALA A 147 13.35 5.72 7.67
C ALA A 147 13.18 7.01 8.47
N THR A 148 12.75 8.06 7.81
CA THR A 148 12.26 9.30 8.44
C THR A 148 10.74 9.30 8.36
N LEU A 149 10.08 9.39 9.51
CA LEU A 149 8.63 9.58 9.63
C LEU A 149 8.34 11.05 9.94
N THR A 150 7.48 11.66 9.16
CA THR A 150 6.85 12.96 9.44
C THR A 150 5.34 12.82 9.52
N ILE A 151 4.68 13.78 10.17
CA ILE A 151 3.22 13.86 10.27
C ILE A 151 2.79 15.22 9.71
N ASP A 152 1.84 15.23 8.78
CA ASP A 152 1.35 16.47 8.15
C ASP A 152 0.35 17.23 9.03
N ALA A 153 -0.11 18.39 8.56
CA ALA A 153 -1.09 19.22 9.29
C ALA A 153 -2.50 18.58 9.37
N LYS A 154 -2.77 17.51 8.61
CA LYS A 154 -4.02 16.72 8.64
C LYS A 154 -3.87 15.45 9.51
N GLY A 155 -2.71 15.21 10.10
CA GLY A 155 -2.41 14.02 10.91
C GLY A 155 -1.97 12.79 10.10
N LYS A 156 -1.70 12.94 8.81
CA LYS A 156 -1.26 11.85 7.93
C LYS A 156 0.23 11.57 8.12
N TYR A 157 0.60 10.29 8.13
CA TYR A 157 1.96 9.81 8.18
C TYR A 157 2.62 9.86 6.81
N HIS A 158 3.86 10.34 6.78
CA HIS A 158 4.71 10.48 5.60
C HIS A 158 6.07 9.83 5.88
N ILE A 159 6.51 8.87 5.05
CA ILE A 159 7.72 8.06 5.29
C ILE A 159 8.69 8.18 4.12
N SER A 160 9.95 8.51 4.42
CA SER A 160 11.04 8.54 3.43
C SER A 160 12.23 7.67 3.84
N ILE A 161 12.90 7.09 2.85
CA ILE A 161 14.11 6.28 2.97
C ILE A 161 15.11 6.77 1.92
N ASP A 162 15.91 7.78 2.29
CA ASP A 162 16.85 8.46 1.38
C ASP A 162 18.09 7.61 1.06
N ASN A 163 18.57 6.86 2.05
CA ASN A 163 19.70 5.94 1.92
C ASN A 163 19.17 4.55 1.64
N ALA A 164 19.64 3.92 0.57
CA ALA A 164 19.19 2.60 0.15
C ALA A 164 19.31 1.55 1.26
N VAL A 165 18.21 0.87 1.57
CA VAL A 165 18.16 -0.21 2.57
C VAL A 165 17.96 -1.55 1.88
N ILE A 166 18.56 -2.62 2.38
CA ILE A 166 18.46 -3.94 1.76
C ILE A 166 17.28 -4.70 2.37
N LEU A 167 16.27 -5.00 1.57
CA LEU A 167 15.22 -5.95 1.93
C LEU A 167 15.61 -7.36 1.48
N THR A 168 15.24 -8.36 2.28
CA THR A 168 15.48 -9.79 2.00
C THR A 168 14.17 -10.49 1.66
N LYS A 169 14.22 -11.43 0.70
CA LYS A 169 13.09 -12.28 0.33
C LYS A 169 12.58 -13.04 1.56
N ASN A 170 11.26 -13.04 1.77
CA ASN A 170 10.61 -13.67 2.90
C ASN A 170 9.60 -14.74 2.46
N VAL A 171 8.66 -14.38 1.58
CA VAL A 171 7.57 -15.29 1.14
C VAL A 171 7.34 -15.17 -0.36
N GLU A 172 7.19 -16.31 -1.03
CA GLU A 172 6.76 -16.41 -2.41
C GLU A 172 5.28 -16.87 -2.47
N VAL A 173 4.45 -16.14 -3.19
CA VAL A 173 3.01 -16.39 -3.36
C VAL A 173 2.74 -16.84 -4.79
N GLY A 174 1.93 -17.88 -4.98
CA GLY A 174 1.60 -18.39 -6.32
C GLY A 174 2.77 -19.00 -7.10
N GLY A 175 3.87 -19.35 -6.42
CA GLY A 175 5.12 -19.79 -7.05
C GLY A 175 6.17 -18.67 -7.22
N GLY A 176 5.88 -17.46 -6.75
CA GLY A 176 6.82 -16.34 -6.76
C GLY A 176 7.03 -15.73 -8.15
N ILE A 177 8.14 -15.01 -8.31
CA ILE A 177 8.55 -14.41 -9.58
C ILE A 177 9.85 -15.10 -10.02
N THR A 178 9.83 -15.71 -11.21
CA THR A 178 11.01 -16.39 -11.76
C THR A 178 12.15 -15.39 -11.95
N GLY A 179 13.31 -15.68 -11.35
CA GLY A 179 14.49 -14.82 -11.41
C GLY A 179 14.51 -13.66 -10.41
N ALA A 180 13.53 -13.56 -9.50
CA ALA A 180 13.57 -12.58 -8.42
C ALA A 180 14.71 -12.90 -7.43
N ALA A 181 15.59 -11.92 -7.22
CA ALA A 181 16.78 -12.06 -6.38
C ALA A 181 16.43 -12.25 -4.90
N GLU A 182 17.38 -12.76 -4.12
CA GLU A 182 17.21 -12.93 -2.67
C GLU A 182 17.17 -11.61 -1.90
N THR A 183 17.73 -10.54 -2.47
CA THR A 183 17.70 -9.20 -1.89
C THR A 183 17.56 -8.12 -2.94
N TYR A 184 17.00 -6.98 -2.53
CA TYR A 184 16.96 -5.75 -3.33
C TYR A 184 17.15 -4.52 -2.44
N ALA A 185 17.71 -3.46 -3.02
CA ALA A 185 17.78 -2.14 -2.41
C ALA A 185 16.42 -1.43 -2.54
N LEU A 186 15.89 -0.90 -1.44
CA LEU A 186 14.73 -0.02 -1.38
C LEU A 186 15.17 1.42 -1.07
N THR A 187 14.64 2.38 -1.83
CA THR A 187 14.58 3.81 -1.45
C THR A 187 13.16 4.31 -1.61
N VAL A 188 12.70 5.19 -0.72
CA VAL A 188 11.33 5.71 -0.70
C VAL A 188 11.38 7.23 -0.63
N LYS A 189 10.70 7.90 -1.56
CA LYS A 189 10.37 9.32 -1.48
C LYS A 189 8.91 9.42 -1.05
N ASP A 190 8.70 9.89 0.16
CA ASP A 190 7.40 10.35 0.67
C ASP A 190 6.23 9.36 0.48
N ALA A 191 6.27 8.19 1.11
CA ALA A 191 5.14 7.28 1.20
C ALA A 191 4.10 7.82 2.20
N TYR A 192 2.86 8.02 1.75
CA TYR A 192 1.69 8.42 2.54
C TYR A 192 0.40 7.88 1.93
#